data_AF-A0AAU3RUC1-F1
#
_entry.id   AF-A0AAU3RUC1-F1
#
_cell.length_a   1.000
_cell.length_b   1.000
_cell.length_c   1.000
_cell.angle_alpha   90.00
_cell.angle_beta   90.00
_cell.angle_gamma   90.00
#
_symmetry.space_group_name_H-M   'P 1'
#
loop_
_entity.id
_entity.type
_entity.pdbx_description
1 polymer ?
#
loop_
_entity_poly.entity_id
_entity_poly.type
_entity_poly.pdbx_seq_one_letter_code
_entity_poly.pdbx_strand_id
1 'polypeptide(L)'
;MKRSTFLTAAVASLSLAALTPAIAVAAPASATETVVSCGNSGLQSALSTRLCAEITGNTVTFVGKVSLAGPPSPGSPAPAPKQLTTTFTATVDGAPLPNVTKFALFNNTNLDVPGLSANAACGSTIRATFGVTSYPWAARPVSHEVTVIC
;
A
#
# COMPACT_ATOMS: atom_id res chain seq x y z
N MET A 1 -0.76 -71.11 -1.81
CA MET A 1 -0.79 -71.85 -0.53
C MET A 1 0.65 -72.07 -0.06
N LYS A 2 0.97 -71.70 1.21
CA LYS A 2 2.04 -72.26 2.08
C LYS A 2 3.50 -72.03 1.61
N ARG A 3 4.54 -71.80 2.43
CA ARG A 3 4.80 -71.86 3.89
C ARG A 3 6.16 -71.15 4.14
N SER A 4 6.33 -70.66 5.37
CA SER A 4 7.45 -69.91 5.95
C SER A 4 8.78 -70.70 6.08
N THR A 5 9.94 -70.02 6.14
CA THR A 5 11.06 -70.35 7.06
C THR A 5 11.97 -69.12 7.32
N PHE A 6 12.39 -68.99 8.58
CA PHE A 6 13.22 -67.95 9.22
C PHE A 6 14.74 -68.08 8.94
N LEU A 7 15.51 -66.98 9.07
CA LEU A 7 16.72 -66.97 9.92
C LEU A 7 17.19 -65.55 10.34
N THR A 8 17.65 -65.50 11.59
CA THR A 8 18.05 -64.43 12.51
C THR A 8 19.48 -63.89 12.32
N ALA A 9 19.73 -62.63 12.68
CA ALA A 9 20.86 -62.23 13.54
C ALA A 9 20.68 -60.79 14.09
N ALA A 10 20.81 -60.66 15.41
CA ALA A 10 20.72 -59.41 16.16
C ALA A 10 22.10 -58.73 16.28
N VAL A 11 22.12 -57.41 16.43
CA VAL A 11 22.97 -56.72 17.42
C VAL A 11 22.37 -55.36 17.76
N ALA A 12 22.12 -55.16 19.04
CA ALA A 12 21.76 -53.89 19.63
C ALA A 12 22.97 -52.95 19.67
N SER A 13 22.76 -51.68 19.37
CA SER A 13 23.51 -50.60 20.04
C SER A 13 22.55 -49.45 20.30
N LEU A 14 22.49 -49.13 21.59
CA LEU A 14 21.59 -48.20 22.25
C LEU A 14 22.13 -46.79 22.04
N SER A 15 21.36 -45.91 21.40
CA SER A 15 21.49 -44.46 21.52
C SER A 15 20.12 -43.85 21.25
N LEU A 16 19.43 -43.45 22.32
CA LEU A 16 18.19 -42.69 22.24
C LEU A 16 18.47 -41.36 21.52
N ALA A 17 17.95 -41.23 20.31
CA ALA A 17 17.56 -39.94 19.74
C ALA A 17 16.28 -40.20 18.94
N ALA A 18 15.17 -39.70 19.45
CA ALA A 18 13.85 -39.89 18.87
C ALA A 18 13.82 -39.43 17.40
N LEU A 19 13.60 -40.37 16.48
CA LEU A 19 13.21 -40.05 15.11
C LEU A 19 11.74 -39.62 15.14
N THR A 20 11.52 -38.33 15.40
CA THR A 20 10.28 -37.69 14.98
C THR A 20 10.28 -37.61 13.44
N PRO A 21 9.16 -37.90 12.76
CA PRO A 21 9.07 -37.69 11.33
C PRO A 21 9.36 -36.21 11.04
N ALA A 22 10.38 -35.95 10.22
CA ALA A 22 10.65 -34.63 9.69
C ALA A 22 9.48 -34.21 8.78
N ILE A 23 8.45 -33.64 9.40
CA ILE A 23 7.52 -32.75 8.71
C ILE A 23 8.38 -31.63 8.11
N ALA A 24 8.48 -31.61 6.79
CA ALA A 24 8.96 -30.44 6.07
C ALA A 24 8.01 -29.30 6.38
N VAL A 25 8.31 -28.53 7.42
CA VAL A 25 7.68 -27.25 7.69
C VAL A 25 8.01 -26.39 6.48
N ALA A 26 7.00 -26.10 5.66
CA ALA A 26 7.12 -25.12 4.60
C ALA A 26 7.77 -23.87 5.18
N ALA A 27 8.90 -23.46 4.61
CA ALA A 27 9.54 -22.20 4.99
C ALA A 27 8.46 -21.10 4.94
N PRO A 28 8.39 -20.21 5.94
CA PRO A 28 7.45 -19.10 5.89
C PRO A 28 7.68 -18.35 4.58
N ALA A 29 6.63 -18.19 3.78
CA ALA A 29 6.69 -17.39 2.56
C ALA A 29 7.30 -16.03 2.94
N SER A 30 8.39 -15.65 2.27
CA SER A 30 9.01 -14.35 2.51
C SER A 30 7.94 -13.28 2.32
N ALA A 31 7.74 -12.45 3.34
CA ALA A 31 6.77 -11.37 3.28
C ALA A 31 7.15 -10.45 2.12
N THR A 32 6.21 -10.21 1.20
CA THR A 32 6.41 -9.22 0.14
C THR A 32 6.59 -7.85 0.79
N GLU A 33 7.78 -7.27 0.68
CA GLU A 33 8.05 -5.94 1.20
C GLU A 33 7.14 -4.91 0.54
N THR A 34 6.66 -3.95 1.34
CA THR A 34 5.87 -2.82 0.85
C THR A 34 6.75 -1.58 0.81
N VAL A 35 6.95 -1.04 -0.38
CA VAL A 35 7.73 0.19 -0.60
C VAL A 35 6.77 1.37 -0.70
N VAL A 36 6.99 2.39 0.12
CA VAL A 36 6.18 3.61 0.09
C VAL A 36 6.96 4.73 -0.57
N SER A 37 6.40 5.30 -1.64
CA SER A 37 6.97 6.43 -2.37
C SER A 37 5.96 7.58 -2.38
N CYS A 38 6.36 8.75 -1.87
CA CYS A 38 5.51 9.94 -1.86
C CYS A 38 6.04 10.99 -2.82
N GLY A 39 5.14 11.57 -3.61
CA GLY A 39 5.43 12.72 -4.45
C GLY A 39 5.52 14.02 -3.66
N ASN A 40 5.83 15.09 -4.37
CA ASN A 40 5.91 16.43 -3.80
C ASN A 40 4.55 16.85 -3.21
N SER A 41 4.60 17.59 -2.10
CA SER A 41 3.41 18.25 -1.60
C SER A 41 3.07 19.49 -2.44
N GLY A 42 1.78 19.80 -2.51
CA GLY A 42 1.23 20.98 -3.15
C GLY A 42 0.06 21.54 -2.36
N LEU A 43 -0.16 22.85 -2.50
CA LEU A 43 -1.27 23.54 -1.83
C LEU A 43 -2.54 23.44 -2.66
N GLN A 44 -3.57 22.81 -2.08
CA GLN A 44 -4.90 22.70 -2.67
C GLN A 44 -5.95 23.07 -1.64
N SER A 45 -6.87 23.98 -1.97
CA SER A 45 -7.95 24.41 -1.06
C SER A 45 -7.45 24.88 0.32
N ALA A 46 -6.31 25.59 0.35
CA ALA A 46 -5.60 26.03 1.56
C ALA A 46 -5.11 24.90 2.49
N LEU A 47 -4.99 23.68 1.97
CA LEU A 47 -4.46 22.50 2.65
C LEU A 47 -3.18 22.04 1.95
N SER A 48 -2.27 21.44 2.72
CA SER A 48 -1.15 20.70 2.17
C SER A 48 -1.65 19.35 1.70
N THR A 49 -1.38 19.03 0.44
CA THR A 49 -1.80 17.77 -0.17
C THR A 49 -0.61 17.10 -0.80
N ARG A 50 -0.52 15.79 -0.69
CA ARG A 50 0.49 15.00 -1.41
C ARG A 50 -0.10 13.66 -1.81
N LEU A 51 0.49 13.03 -2.81
CA LEU A 51 0.09 11.70 -3.25
C LEU A 51 1.21 10.72 -2.92
N CYS A 52 0.87 9.64 -2.23
CA CYS A 52 1.78 8.54 -1.96
C CYS A 52 1.31 7.28 -2.68
N ALA A 53 2.27 6.46 -3.07
CA ALA A 53 2.07 5.14 -3.64
C ALA A 53 2.68 4.10 -2.70
N GLU A 54 1.93 3.05 -2.41
CA GLU A 54 2.34 1.88 -1.66
C GLU A 54 2.44 0.72 -2.64
N ILE A 55 3.66 0.22 -2.84
CA ILE A 55 3.97 -0.81 -3.82
C ILE A 55 4.24 -2.10 -3.07
N THR A 56 3.38 -3.10 -3.26
CA THR A 56 3.50 -4.44 -2.66
C THR A 56 3.52 -5.46 -3.79
N GLY A 57 4.71 -5.94 -4.14
CA GLY A 57 4.91 -6.77 -5.33
C GLY A 57 4.48 -6.02 -6.60
N ASN A 58 3.52 -6.58 -7.33
CA ASN A 58 2.97 -5.99 -8.55
C ASN A 58 1.78 -5.04 -8.31
N THR A 59 1.37 -4.86 -7.06
CA THR A 59 0.21 -4.03 -6.73
C THR A 59 0.67 -2.67 -6.24
N VAL A 60 0.16 -1.62 -6.87
CA VAL A 60 0.38 -0.23 -6.45
C VAL A 60 -0.93 0.35 -5.95
N THR A 61 -0.92 0.82 -4.71
CA THR A 61 -2.06 1.52 -4.09
C THR A 61 -1.72 2.97 -3.86
N PHE A 62 -2.54 3.87 -4.38
CA PHE A 62 -2.38 5.31 -4.19
C PHE A 62 -3.20 5.81 -3.01
N VAL A 63 -2.55 6.61 -2.17
CA VAL A 63 -3.17 7.26 -1.00
C VAL A 63 -2.91 8.76 -1.09
N GLY A 64 -3.99 9.53 -1.16
CA GLY A 64 -3.95 10.98 -1.07
C GLY A 64 -3.83 11.38 0.40
N LYS A 65 -2.81 12.16 0.75
CA LYS A 65 -2.61 12.69 2.10
C LYS A 65 -3.00 14.16 2.12
N VAL A 66 -3.81 14.56 3.09
CA VAL A 66 -4.27 15.94 3.27
C VAL A 66 -3.96 16.38 4.70
N SER A 67 -3.31 17.52 4.85
CA SER A 67 -2.96 18.10 6.15
C SER A 67 -3.07 19.62 6.12
N LEU A 68 -2.90 20.26 7.27
CA LEU A 68 -2.82 21.71 7.34
C LEU A 68 -1.62 22.21 6.53
N ALA A 69 -1.79 23.32 5.82
CA ALA A 69 -0.74 23.96 5.02
C ALA A 69 0.41 24.54 5.88
N GLY A 70 0.23 24.62 7.18
CA GLY A 70 1.21 25.10 8.15
C GLY A 70 0.66 24.99 9.57
N PRO A 71 1.48 25.34 10.59
CA PRO A 71 1.02 25.35 11.96
C PRO A 71 -0.11 26.39 12.15
N PRO A 72 -1.13 26.09 12.98
CA PRO A 72 -2.13 27.08 13.33
C PRO A 72 -1.47 28.25 14.07
N SER A 73 -1.96 29.47 13.82
CA SER A 73 -1.44 30.66 14.50
C SER A 73 -1.76 30.61 16.00
N PRO A 74 -0.79 30.91 16.89
CA PRO A 74 -1.05 30.96 18.33
C PRO A 74 -2.19 31.93 18.67
N GLY A 75 -3.10 31.51 19.55
CA GLY A 75 -4.23 32.32 20.00
C GLY A 75 -5.38 32.46 18.98
N SER A 76 -5.27 31.88 17.78
CA SER A 76 -6.39 31.83 16.83
C SER A 76 -7.30 30.63 17.11
N PRO A 77 -8.62 30.75 16.89
CA PRO A 77 -9.52 29.60 16.92
C PRO A 77 -9.05 28.51 15.95
N ALA A 78 -9.29 27.24 16.31
CA ALA A 78 -9.03 26.13 15.40
C ALA A 78 -9.81 26.34 14.09
N PRO A 79 -9.23 26.01 12.92
CA PRO A 79 -9.93 26.16 11.65
C PRO A 79 -11.23 25.34 11.66
N ALA A 80 -12.29 25.85 11.04
CA ALA A 80 -13.52 25.08 10.92
C ALA A 80 -13.30 23.82 10.05
N PRO A 81 -13.99 22.70 10.34
CA PRO A 81 -13.98 21.55 9.45
C PRO A 81 -14.38 21.91 8.02
N LYS A 82 -13.74 21.28 7.04
CA LYS A 82 -13.96 21.52 5.61
C LYS A 82 -14.44 20.25 4.93
N GLN A 83 -15.54 20.35 4.19
CA GLN A 83 -15.93 19.29 3.27
C GLN A 83 -15.06 19.39 2.01
N LEU A 84 -14.43 18.26 1.68
CA LEU A 84 -13.55 18.12 0.54
C LEU A 84 -14.20 17.20 -0.49
N THR A 85 -14.09 17.58 -1.76
CA THR A 85 -14.29 16.65 -2.88
C THR A 85 -12.91 16.31 -3.43
N THR A 86 -12.57 15.03 -3.38
CA THR A 86 -11.28 14.50 -3.80
C THR A 86 -11.45 13.71 -5.08
N THR A 87 -10.48 13.79 -5.98
CA THR A 87 -10.54 13.14 -7.28
C THR A 87 -9.18 12.48 -7.56
N PHE A 88 -9.22 11.20 -7.88
CA PHE A 88 -8.06 10.41 -8.28
C PHE A 88 -8.17 10.04 -9.75
N THR A 89 -7.07 10.22 -10.47
CA THR A 89 -6.89 9.64 -11.80
C THR A 89 -5.52 9.00 -11.86
N ALA A 90 -5.37 8.00 -12.72
CA ALA A 90 -4.08 7.37 -12.95
C ALA A 90 -4.00 6.79 -14.35
N THR A 91 -2.79 6.63 -14.84
CA THR A 91 -2.44 5.97 -16.10
C THR A 91 -1.33 4.97 -15.84
N VAL A 92 -1.47 3.75 -16.36
CA VAL A 92 -0.45 2.69 -16.33
C VAL A 92 0.08 2.53 -17.74
N ASP A 93 1.36 2.84 -17.97
CA ASP A 93 1.99 2.80 -19.30
C ASP A 93 1.18 3.56 -20.38
N GLY A 94 0.55 4.67 -19.97
CA GLY A 94 -0.30 5.50 -20.83
C GLY A 94 -1.77 5.06 -20.92
N ALA A 95 -2.15 3.88 -20.43
CA ALA A 95 -3.54 3.43 -20.38
C ALA A 95 -4.27 4.02 -19.15
N PRO A 96 -5.38 4.75 -19.31
CA PRO A 96 -6.08 5.38 -18.19
C PRO A 96 -6.85 4.37 -17.34
N LEU A 97 -6.79 4.56 -16.02
CA LEU A 97 -7.67 3.89 -15.07
C LEU A 97 -8.97 4.69 -14.85
N PRO A 98 -10.03 4.04 -14.34
CA PRO A 98 -11.25 4.74 -13.96
C PRO A 98 -10.97 5.89 -12.98
N ASN A 99 -11.61 7.03 -13.20
CA ASN A 99 -11.60 8.13 -12.25
C ASN A 99 -12.35 7.72 -10.97
N VAL A 100 -11.81 8.09 -9.81
CA VAL A 100 -12.48 7.91 -8.52
C VAL A 100 -12.64 9.25 -7.84
N THR A 101 -13.88 9.61 -7.55
CA THR A 101 -14.22 10.81 -6.79
C THR A 101 -14.81 10.43 -5.44
N LYS A 102 -14.33 11.06 -4.36
CA LYS A 102 -14.78 10.80 -2.98
C LYS A 102 -14.98 12.09 -2.20
N PHE A 103 -15.98 12.11 -1.34
CA PHE A 103 -16.16 13.16 -0.36
C PHE A 103 -15.44 12.79 0.94
N ALA A 104 -14.79 13.76 1.57
CA ALA A 104 -14.17 13.58 2.87
C ALA A 104 -14.35 14.83 3.72
N LEU A 105 -14.41 14.65 5.04
CA LEU A 105 -14.46 15.75 5.99
C LEU A 105 -13.07 15.94 6.61
N PHE A 106 -12.46 17.08 6.38
CA PHE A 106 -11.22 17.47 7.03
C PHE A 106 -11.51 18.22 8.32
N ASN A 107 -11.05 17.70 9.45
CA ASN A 107 -11.34 18.21 10.80
C ASN A 107 -10.07 18.68 11.54
N ASN A 108 -9.12 19.28 10.82
CA ASN A 108 -7.77 19.67 11.30
C ASN A 108 -6.85 18.51 11.71
N THR A 109 -7.24 17.27 11.43
CA THR A 109 -6.38 16.10 11.58
C THR A 109 -5.88 15.67 10.21
N ASN A 110 -4.67 15.11 10.15
CA ASN A 110 -4.15 14.50 8.93
C ASN A 110 -5.16 13.47 8.41
N LEU A 111 -5.52 13.61 7.15
CA LEU A 111 -6.52 12.79 6.49
C LEU A 111 -5.85 11.97 5.39
N ASP A 112 -6.04 10.66 5.50
CA ASP A 112 -5.61 9.70 4.50
C ASP A 112 -6.82 9.31 3.65
N VAL A 113 -6.76 9.62 2.36
CA VAL A 113 -7.82 9.33 1.41
C VAL A 113 -7.39 8.15 0.56
N PRO A 114 -7.98 6.96 0.75
CA PRO A 114 -7.67 5.80 -0.06
C PRO A 114 -8.12 6.07 -1.50
N GLY A 115 -7.17 5.98 -2.42
CA GLY A 115 -7.37 6.30 -3.83
C GLY A 115 -7.63 5.05 -4.66
N LEU A 116 -6.83 4.92 -5.72
CA LEU A 116 -6.87 3.84 -6.70
C LEU A 116 -5.86 2.76 -6.35
N SER A 117 -6.17 1.51 -6.69
CA SER A 117 -5.19 0.44 -6.76
C SER A 117 -5.10 -0.09 -8.18
N ALA A 118 -3.90 -0.49 -8.58
CA ALA A 118 -3.63 -1.06 -9.89
C ALA A 118 -2.64 -2.20 -9.76
N ASN A 119 -2.80 -3.21 -10.61
CA ASN A 119 -1.78 -4.22 -10.83
C ASN A 119 -1.02 -3.85 -12.10
N ALA A 120 0.30 -3.80 -12.02
CA ALA A 120 1.13 -3.49 -13.17
C ALA A 120 2.34 -4.44 -13.22
N ALA A 121 2.81 -4.70 -14.43
CA ALA A 121 4.00 -5.51 -14.64
C ALA A 121 5.23 -4.81 -14.06
N CYS A 122 6.28 -5.58 -13.76
CA CYS A 122 7.53 -4.99 -13.33
C CYS A 122 8.11 -4.10 -14.43
N GLY A 123 8.65 -2.95 -14.04
CA GLY A 123 9.14 -1.93 -14.98
C GLY A 123 8.03 -1.03 -15.55
N SER A 124 6.76 -1.33 -15.34
CA SER A 124 5.66 -0.42 -15.70
C SER A 124 5.76 0.89 -14.93
N THR A 125 5.42 1.98 -15.61
CA THR A 125 5.36 3.31 -15.01
C THR A 125 3.92 3.71 -14.82
N ILE A 126 3.57 4.03 -13.58
CA ILE A 126 2.25 4.48 -13.20
C ILE A 126 2.31 5.94 -12.80
N ARG A 127 1.55 6.77 -13.51
CA ARG A 127 1.39 8.18 -13.18
C ARG A 127 0.00 8.42 -12.64
N ALA A 128 -0.08 8.92 -11.41
CA ALA A 128 -1.34 9.22 -10.75
C ALA A 128 -1.44 10.70 -10.40
N THR A 129 -2.67 11.21 -10.31
CA THR A 129 -2.96 12.56 -9.83
C THR A 129 -4.03 12.55 -8.77
N PHE A 130 -3.91 13.48 -7.83
CA PHE A 130 -4.81 13.66 -6.71
C PHE A 130 -5.22 15.13 -6.61
N GLY A 131 -6.49 15.38 -6.93
CA GLY A 131 -7.13 16.67 -6.81
C GLY A 131 -7.93 16.79 -5.52
N VAL A 132 -7.86 17.95 -4.86
CA VAL A 132 -8.68 18.30 -3.71
C VAL A 132 -9.36 19.64 -3.96
N THR A 133 -10.69 19.65 -3.83
CA THR A 133 -11.53 20.85 -3.95
C THR A 133 -12.34 21.06 -2.69
N SER A 134 -12.59 22.32 -2.37
CA SER A 134 -13.51 22.76 -1.33
C SER A 134 -14.00 24.14 -1.71
N TYR A 135 -15.30 24.42 -1.62
CA TYR A 135 -15.82 25.74 -2.00
C TYR A 135 -15.16 26.86 -1.18
N PRO A 136 -14.68 27.96 -1.80
CA PRO A 136 -14.77 28.34 -3.23
C PRO A 136 -13.53 27.96 -4.09
N TRP A 137 -12.59 27.17 -3.58
CA TRP A 137 -11.35 26.82 -4.27
C TRP A 137 -11.51 25.66 -5.27
N ALA A 138 -11.03 25.89 -6.49
CA ALA A 138 -10.93 24.86 -7.54
C ALA A 138 -9.74 23.91 -7.30
N ALA A 139 -9.77 22.76 -7.99
CA ALA A 139 -8.73 21.73 -7.85
C ALA A 139 -7.41 22.22 -8.44
N ARG A 140 -6.30 21.91 -7.77
CA ARG A 140 -4.95 22.07 -8.32
C ARG A 140 -4.17 20.76 -8.14
N PRO A 141 -4.50 19.72 -8.93
CA PRO A 141 -4.09 18.37 -8.63
C PRO A 141 -2.57 18.23 -8.50
N VAL A 142 -2.13 17.47 -7.51
CA VAL A 142 -0.74 17.02 -7.39
C VAL A 142 -0.57 15.71 -8.15
N SER A 143 0.58 15.52 -8.79
CA SER A 143 0.90 14.29 -9.52
C SER A 143 2.04 13.55 -8.86
N HIS A 144 2.00 12.22 -8.93
CA HIS A 144 3.10 11.35 -8.54
C HIS A 144 3.29 10.26 -9.59
N GLU A 145 4.54 9.96 -9.90
CA GLU A 145 4.92 8.93 -10.85
C GLU A 145 5.80 7.90 -10.15
N VAL A 146 5.49 6.63 -10.36
CA VAL A 146 6.22 5.52 -9.78
C VAL A 146 6.44 4.44 -10.82
N THR A 147 7.65 3.88 -10.81
CA THR A 147 7.97 2.67 -11.54
C THR A 147 7.84 1.48 -10.60
N VAL A 148 7.15 0.43 -11.05
CA VAL A 148 7.04 -0.81 -10.27
C VAL A 148 8.38 -1.53 -10.31
N ILE A 149 9.03 -1.60 -9.14
CA ILE A 149 10.28 -2.33 -8.97
C ILE A 149 9.94 -3.72 -8.42
N CYS A 150 10.35 -4.74 -9.17
CA CYS A 150 10.57 -6.09 -8.72
C CYS A 150 11.98 -6.50 -9.19
#